data_AF-A0A7S0L8W1-F1
#
_entry.id   AF-A0A7S0L8W1-F1
#
_cell.length_a   1.000
_cell.length_b   1.000
_cell.length_c   1.000
_cell.angle_alpha   90.00
_cell.angle_beta   90.00
_cell.angle_gamma   90.00
#
_symmetry.space_group_name_H-M   'P 1'
#
loop_
_entity.id
_entity.type
_entity.pdbx_description
1 polymer ?
#
loop_
_entity_poly.entity_id
_entity_poly.type
_entity_poly.pdbx_seq_one_letter_code
_entity_poly.pdbx_strand_id
1 'polypeptide(L)'
;AAEEKTWRHFVEELHLSPEDEDALVQLRLLHAVHDGQFIKADIALARENGVIESEPDGPLADEVADGDMLGLIGGYAAYGELVNCRLFPLTLIAGWTRFFREQLPDASSYVVVAASFNLRKFFCIDLQTGKMRVGPVALRRGRASLTQTTLHALPHATDGGAPSAWSGTPRDEMVEWLAELGRRLSSRIYVAETLVPREAQTMGISLFPRLGDRVSEAVTRGICVTASAIFAPEQGRIMYSIRIRLLRHDEPHGLTSEQRGFSTAQLRARHWVITDPSGKQDHVHGDGVVGMYPLLREGGWRDDQQSRSAGHANVTPEQVIPGAPCEGTFIYQSMSGPSGTFEGEIAFVPGSLREPTGAEFAVRVAPFPISVSERDFIF
;
A
#
# COMPACT_ATOMS: atom_id res chain seq x y z
N ALA A 1 37.65 -0.96 2.42
CA ALA A 1 38.36 -2.25 2.16
C ALA A 1 37.43 -3.45 2.30
N ALA A 2 36.70 -3.59 3.41
CA ALA A 2 35.68 -4.64 3.58
C ALA A 2 34.50 -4.49 2.59
N GLU A 3 33.91 -3.30 2.48
CA GLU A 3 32.82 -3.01 1.52
C GLU A 3 33.19 -3.33 0.07
N GLU A 4 34.38 -2.90 -0.36
CA GLU A 4 34.92 -3.18 -1.70
C GLU A 4 35.11 -4.68 -1.94
N LYS A 5 35.43 -5.46 -0.90
CA LYS A 5 35.52 -6.92 -0.98
C LYS A 5 34.13 -7.55 -1.13
N THR A 6 33.14 -7.07 -0.36
CA THR A 6 31.75 -7.54 -0.44
C THR A 6 31.14 -7.26 -1.82
N TRP A 7 31.34 -6.06 -2.36
CA TRP A 7 30.88 -5.70 -3.70
C TRP A 7 31.51 -6.58 -4.78
N ARG A 8 32.84 -6.79 -4.73
CA ARG A 8 33.51 -7.68 -5.69
C ARG A 8 32.98 -9.11 -5.62
N HIS A 9 32.74 -9.62 -4.42
CA HIS A 9 32.14 -10.94 -4.25
C HIS A 9 30.74 -11.01 -4.89
N PHE A 10 29.91 -9.98 -4.68
CA PHE A 10 28.60 -9.86 -5.32
C PHE A 10 28.68 -9.89 -6.85
N VAL A 11 29.61 -9.12 -7.44
CA VAL A 11 29.87 -9.08 -8.89
C VAL A 11 30.32 -10.44 -9.42
N GLU A 12 31.26 -11.08 -8.74
CA GLU A 12 31.77 -12.42 -9.09
C GLU A 12 30.67 -13.49 -9.01
N GLU A 13 29.87 -13.48 -7.93
CA GLU A 13 28.77 -14.44 -7.72
C GLU A 13 27.71 -14.35 -8.83
N LEU A 14 27.36 -13.14 -9.24
CA LEU A 14 26.37 -12.89 -10.29
C LEU A 14 26.94 -12.91 -11.70
N HIS A 15 28.24 -13.14 -11.87
CA HIS A 15 28.94 -13.15 -13.15
C HIS A 15 28.70 -11.88 -13.99
N LEU A 16 28.69 -10.72 -13.33
CA LEU A 16 28.37 -9.43 -13.96
C LEU A 16 29.52 -8.96 -14.84
N SER A 17 29.21 -8.44 -16.04
CA SER A 17 30.20 -7.78 -16.89
C SER A 17 30.49 -6.34 -16.41
N PRO A 18 31.55 -5.68 -16.90
CA PRO A 18 31.77 -4.26 -16.64
C PRO A 18 30.56 -3.39 -17.03
N GLU A 19 29.87 -3.71 -18.13
CA GLU A 19 28.67 -3.00 -18.56
C GLU A 19 27.46 -3.20 -17.61
N ASP A 20 27.36 -4.37 -16.98
CA ASP A 20 26.37 -4.66 -15.94
C ASP A 20 26.69 -3.90 -14.66
N GLU A 21 27.97 -3.82 -14.26
CA GLU A 21 28.41 -3.04 -13.10
C GLU A 21 28.07 -1.56 -13.27
N ASP A 22 28.25 -1.01 -14.48
CA ASP A 22 27.83 0.35 -14.80
C ASP A 22 26.31 0.54 -14.63
N ALA A 23 25.50 -0.52 -14.81
CA ALA A 23 24.04 -0.47 -14.63
C ALA A 23 23.65 -0.53 -13.14
N LEU A 24 24.54 -1.03 -12.29
CA LEU A 24 24.36 -1.17 -10.85
C LEU A 24 25.13 -0.12 -10.04
N VAL A 25 25.68 0.91 -10.67
CA VAL A 25 26.41 1.98 -9.97
C VAL A 25 25.60 2.57 -8.81
N GLN A 26 24.29 2.71 -8.96
CA GLN A 26 23.38 3.19 -7.92
C GLN A 26 23.25 2.21 -6.75
N LEU A 27 23.15 0.91 -7.04
CA LEU A 27 23.09 -0.11 -6.00
C LEU A 27 24.41 -0.12 -5.22
N ARG A 28 25.54 0.07 -5.89
CA ARG A 28 26.85 0.22 -5.26
C ARG A 28 26.91 1.45 -4.36
N LEU A 29 26.41 2.59 -4.83
CA LEU A 29 26.36 3.84 -4.05
C LEU A 29 25.46 3.70 -2.82
N LEU A 30 24.30 3.06 -2.96
CA LEU A 30 23.41 2.75 -1.84
C LEU A 30 24.11 1.83 -0.84
N HIS A 31 24.75 0.76 -1.30
CA HIS A 31 25.47 -0.18 -0.44
C HIS A 31 26.62 0.49 0.32
N ALA A 32 27.29 1.48 -0.26
CA ALA A 32 28.33 2.25 0.42
C ALA A 32 27.83 3.06 1.64
N VAL A 33 26.50 3.25 1.77
CA VAL A 33 25.88 3.93 2.92
C VAL A 33 24.96 3.03 3.74
N HIS A 34 24.35 2.02 3.12
CA HIS A 34 23.36 1.15 3.74
C HIS A 34 23.18 -0.17 2.97
N ASP A 35 23.41 -1.31 3.64
CA ASP A 35 23.27 -2.65 3.06
C ASP A 35 21.88 -3.26 3.30
N GLY A 36 20.82 -2.59 2.85
CA GLY A 36 19.44 -3.08 2.98
C GLY A 36 18.97 -3.42 4.41
N GLN A 37 17.85 -4.14 4.51
CA GLN A 37 17.20 -4.49 5.78
C GLN A 37 17.55 -5.94 6.18
N PHE A 38 18.31 -6.11 7.26
CA PHE A 38 18.60 -7.42 7.85
C PHE A 38 17.45 -7.89 8.74
N ILE A 39 16.45 -8.54 8.12
CA ILE A 39 15.27 -9.06 8.81
C ILE A 39 15.36 -10.59 8.92
N LYS A 40 15.24 -11.10 10.15
CA LYS A 40 15.35 -12.54 10.46
C LYS A 40 14.37 -13.40 9.67
N ALA A 41 13.12 -12.95 9.52
CA ALA A 41 12.11 -13.64 8.73
C ALA A 41 12.48 -13.74 7.24
N ASP A 42 13.11 -12.72 6.65
CA ASP A 42 13.53 -12.77 5.24
C ASP A 42 14.68 -13.75 5.03
N ILE A 43 15.63 -13.79 5.97
CA ILE A 43 16.73 -14.77 5.97
C ILE A 43 16.17 -16.19 6.08
N ALA A 44 15.21 -16.42 6.99
CA ALA A 44 14.54 -17.71 7.13
C ALA A 44 13.82 -18.11 5.83
N LEU A 45 13.03 -17.21 5.24
CA LEU A 45 12.34 -17.45 3.97
C LEU A 45 13.33 -17.76 2.82
N ALA A 46 14.45 -17.04 2.75
CA ALA A 46 15.48 -17.31 1.75
C ALA A 46 16.08 -18.72 1.92
N ARG A 47 16.39 -19.13 3.17
CA ARG A 47 16.89 -20.48 3.47
C ARG A 47 15.87 -21.56 3.15
N GLU A 48 14.60 -21.36 3.51
CA GLU A 48 13.51 -22.31 3.21
C GLU A 48 13.30 -22.51 1.71
N ASN A 49 13.55 -21.49 0.91
CA ASN A 49 13.48 -21.56 -0.56
C ASN A 49 14.80 -22.01 -1.21
N GLY A 50 15.86 -22.31 -0.44
CA GLY A 50 17.16 -22.72 -0.96
C GLY A 50 17.94 -21.61 -1.68
N VAL A 51 17.61 -20.35 -1.37
CA VAL A 51 18.21 -19.15 -1.98
C VAL A 51 19.60 -18.87 -1.40
N ILE A 52 19.76 -19.14 -0.11
CA ILE A 52 21.03 -19.04 0.63
C ILE A 52 21.25 -20.29 1.49
N GLU A 53 22.51 -20.67 1.67
CA GLU A 53 22.87 -21.88 2.44
C GLU A 53 23.10 -21.59 3.92
N SER A 54 23.66 -20.42 4.24
CA SER A 54 24.04 -19.99 5.58
C SER A 54 23.45 -18.62 5.91
N GLU A 55 23.36 -18.31 7.20
CA GLU A 55 22.91 -16.99 7.64
C GLU A 55 24.00 -15.95 7.36
N PRO A 56 23.64 -14.80 6.76
CA PRO A 56 24.62 -13.76 6.45
C PRO A 56 25.15 -13.08 7.71
N ASP A 57 26.43 -12.73 7.69
CA ASP A 57 27.04 -11.87 8.71
C ASP A 57 26.48 -10.45 8.59
N GLY A 58 25.79 -9.96 9.62
CA GLY A 58 25.26 -8.59 9.65
C GLY A 58 24.58 -8.28 10.99
N PRO A 59 24.40 -6.98 11.34
CA PRO A 59 23.58 -6.63 12.47
C PRO A 59 22.13 -6.97 12.11
N LEU A 60 21.65 -8.12 12.58
CA LEU A 60 20.22 -8.39 12.58
C LEU A 60 19.56 -7.18 13.24
N ALA A 61 18.49 -6.66 12.63
CA ALA A 61 17.65 -5.72 13.36
C ALA A 61 17.35 -6.34 14.73
N ASP A 62 17.65 -5.62 15.82
CA ASP A 62 17.42 -6.08 17.19
C ASP A 62 16.03 -6.72 17.27
N GLU A 63 15.80 -7.63 18.23
CA GLU A 63 14.47 -8.15 18.57
C GLU A 63 13.55 -7.02 19.05
N VAL A 64 13.24 -6.07 18.18
CA VAL A 64 12.04 -5.26 18.25
C VAL A 64 10.93 -6.30 18.15
N ALA A 65 10.12 -6.40 19.19
CA ALA A 65 9.07 -7.41 19.33
C ALA A 65 8.04 -7.43 18.16
N ASP A 66 8.16 -6.51 17.19
CA ASP A 66 7.35 -6.33 15.98
C ASP A 66 8.19 -6.31 14.66
N GLY A 67 9.43 -6.82 14.66
CA GLY A 67 10.37 -6.73 13.52
C GLY A 67 9.91 -7.40 12.22
N ASP A 68 9.00 -8.36 12.30
CA ASP A 68 8.48 -9.16 11.17
C ASP A 68 7.57 -8.40 10.21
N MET A 69 7.29 -7.12 10.46
CA MET A 69 6.50 -6.28 9.56
C MET A 69 7.22 -4.99 9.16
N LEU A 70 8.50 -4.81 9.50
CA LEU A 70 9.27 -3.65 9.05
C LEU A 70 9.48 -3.66 7.53
N GLY A 71 9.34 -2.49 6.90
CA GLY A 71 9.50 -2.32 5.45
C GLY A 71 9.74 -0.86 5.08
N LEU A 72 10.85 -0.58 4.39
CA LEU A 72 11.25 0.78 4.01
C LEU A 72 10.61 1.26 2.71
N ILE A 73 10.12 0.35 1.88
CA ILE A 73 9.57 0.66 0.55
C ILE A 73 8.07 1.01 0.65
N GLY A 74 7.42 0.51 1.70
CA GLY A 74 6.01 0.76 1.98
C GLY A 74 5.09 -0.37 1.57
N GLY A 75 3.82 -0.19 1.91
CA GLY A 75 2.83 -1.24 1.90
C GLY A 75 1.40 -0.74 1.91
N TYR A 76 0.50 -1.70 1.88
CA TYR A 76 -0.95 -1.53 1.88
C TYR A 76 -1.61 -2.84 2.29
N ALA A 77 -2.87 -2.75 2.69
CA ALA A 77 -3.69 -3.93 2.97
C ALA A 77 -5.12 -3.76 2.46
N ALA A 78 -5.75 -4.88 2.07
CA ALA A 78 -7.18 -4.98 1.84
C ALA A 78 -7.60 -6.46 1.84
N TYR A 79 -8.77 -6.80 2.39
CA TYR A 79 -9.34 -8.16 2.36
C TYR A 79 -8.40 -9.29 2.81
N GLY A 80 -7.60 -9.05 3.85
CA GLY A 80 -6.65 -10.04 4.37
C GLY A 80 -5.39 -10.19 3.53
N GLU A 81 -5.27 -9.45 2.42
CA GLU A 81 -4.02 -9.30 1.70
C GLU A 81 -3.25 -8.14 2.31
N LEU A 82 -2.04 -8.43 2.78
CA LEU A 82 -1.12 -7.48 3.38
C LEU A 82 0.17 -7.51 2.57
N VAL A 83 0.63 -6.34 2.17
CA VAL A 83 1.90 -6.13 1.48
C VAL A 83 2.68 -5.11 2.28
N ASN A 84 3.93 -5.43 2.60
CA ASN A 84 4.91 -4.46 3.03
C ASN A 84 6.27 -4.83 2.43
N CYS A 85 6.89 -3.89 1.73
CA CYS A 85 8.05 -4.15 0.90
C CYS A 85 9.36 -3.76 1.60
N ARG A 86 10.37 -4.60 1.40
CA ARG A 86 11.65 -4.59 2.10
C ARG A 86 12.79 -4.50 1.12
N LEU A 87 13.72 -3.59 1.40
CA LEU A 87 14.96 -3.49 0.66
C LEU A 87 15.93 -4.58 1.15
N PHE A 88 16.42 -5.43 0.27
CA PHE A 88 17.28 -6.54 0.67
C PHE A 88 18.75 -6.12 0.89
N PRO A 89 19.46 -6.78 1.82
CA PRO A 89 20.93 -6.71 1.88
C PRO A 89 21.56 -7.41 0.66
N LEU A 90 22.78 -7.05 0.28
CA LEU A 90 23.48 -7.56 -0.90
C LEU A 90 23.52 -9.10 -0.95
N THR A 91 23.66 -9.78 0.19
CA THR A 91 23.64 -11.24 0.22
C THR A 91 22.30 -11.82 -0.24
N LEU A 92 21.18 -11.22 0.16
CA LEU A 92 19.86 -11.64 -0.30
C LEU A 92 19.61 -11.20 -1.75
N ILE A 93 20.13 -10.04 -2.17
CA ILE A 93 20.09 -9.60 -3.57
C ILE A 93 20.79 -10.62 -4.47
N ALA A 94 22.00 -11.06 -4.11
CA ALA A 94 22.75 -12.07 -4.87
C ALA A 94 21.99 -13.40 -4.94
N GLY A 95 21.57 -13.92 -3.79
CA GLY A 95 20.86 -15.19 -3.71
C GLY A 95 19.57 -15.19 -4.51
N TRP A 96 18.69 -14.21 -4.32
CA TRP A 96 17.42 -14.13 -5.04
C TRP A 96 17.64 -13.91 -6.53
N THR A 97 18.63 -13.10 -6.92
CA THR A 97 18.95 -12.89 -8.33
C THR A 97 19.38 -14.19 -9.01
N ARG A 98 20.28 -14.96 -8.39
CA ARG A 98 20.70 -16.28 -8.89
C ARG A 98 19.53 -17.25 -9.00
N PHE A 99 18.74 -17.36 -7.92
CA PHE A 99 17.53 -18.20 -7.91
C PHE A 99 16.58 -17.85 -9.05
N PHE A 100 16.36 -16.57 -9.34
CA PHE A 100 15.50 -16.13 -10.43
C PHE A 100 16.09 -16.44 -11.80
N ARG A 101 17.39 -16.16 -12.03
CA ARG A 101 18.06 -16.42 -13.32
C ARG A 101 18.09 -17.90 -13.67
N GLU A 102 18.23 -18.77 -12.67
CA GLU A 102 18.18 -20.23 -12.87
C GLU A 102 16.78 -20.73 -13.26
N GLN A 103 15.73 -20.08 -12.78
CA GLN A 103 14.36 -20.58 -12.92
C GLN A 103 13.52 -19.85 -13.97
N LEU A 104 13.90 -18.61 -14.31
CA LEU A 104 13.19 -17.72 -15.21
C LEU A 104 14.16 -17.25 -16.31
N PRO A 105 14.18 -17.89 -17.49
CA PRO A 105 15.06 -17.51 -18.59
C PRO A 105 14.94 -16.03 -18.99
N ASP A 106 13.72 -15.49 -18.93
CA ASP A 106 13.41 -14.09 -19.25
C ASP A 106 13.88 -13.10 -18.16
N ALA A 107 14.33 -13.58 -16.99
CA ALA A 107 14.86 -12.76 -15.90
C ALA A 107 16.39 -12.65 -15.93
N SER A 108 17.05 -13.10 -17.00
CA SER A 108 18.52 -13.08 -17.12
C SER A 108 19.14 -11.69 -16.95
N SER A 109 18.44 -10.62 -17.36
CA SER A 109 18.90 -9.23 -17.18
C SER A 109 18.48 -8.62 -15.85
N TYR A 110 17.75 -9.32 -14.99
CA TYR A 110 17.22 -8.74 -13.75
C TYR A 110 18.17 -8.98 -12.57
N VAL A 111 18.28 -7.96 -11.71
CA VAL A 111 18.89 -8.02 -10.37
C VAL A 111 17.82 -7.71 -9.35
N VAL A 112 17.47 -8.68 -8.50
CA VAL A 112 16.40 -8.56 -7.49
C VAL A 112 16.90 -7.74 -6.31
N VAL A 113 16.28 -6.59 -6.03
CA VAL A 113 16.73 -5.66 -4.98
C VAL A 113 15.82 -5.58 -3.76
N ALA A 114 14.55 -5.98 -3.91
CA ALA A 114 13.57 -5.89 -2.84
C ALA A 114 12.39 -6.85 -3.07
N ALA A 115 11.64 -7.14 -2.00
CA ALA A 115 10.38 -7.88 -2.09
C ALA A 115 9.40 -7.52 -0.98
N SER A 116 8.14 -7.89 -1.17
CA SER A 116 7.17 -7.94 -0.07
C SER A 116 7.52 -9.06 0.92
N PHE A 117 7.19 -8.89 2.20
CA PHE A 117 7.47 -9.90 3.25
C PHE A 117 6.89 -11.29 2.95
N ASN A 118 5.83 -11.37 2.14
CA ASN A 118 5.18 -12.61 1.70
C ASN A 118 5.69 -13.13 0.35
N LEU A 119 6.75 -12.49 -0.21
CA LEU A 119 7.40 -12.85 -1.48
C LEU A 119 6.44 -12.97 -2.68
N ARG A 120 5.36 -12.17 -2.68
CA ARG A 120 4.42 -12.10 -3.81
C ARG A 120 4.75 -10.98 -4.78
N LYS A 121 5.49 -9.96 -4.33
CA LYS A 121 5.88 -8.79 -5.10
C LYS A 121 7.40 -8.64 -5.00
N PHE A 122 8.07 -8.55 -6.13
CA PHE A 122 9.52 -8.32 -6.19
C PHE A 122 9.84 -7.07 -7.00
N PHE A 123 10.93 -6.42 -6.61
CA PHE A 123 11.53 -5.33 -7.36
C PHE A 123 12.87 -5.77 -7.91
N CYS A 124 13.14 -5.38 -9.15
CA CYS A 124 14.41 -5.64 -9.79
C CYS A 124 14.93 -4.42 -10.55
N ILE A 125 16.24 -4.38 -10.74
CA ILE A 125 16.90 -3.52 -11.71
C ILE A 125 17.08 -4.33 -12.99
N ASP A 126 16.67 -3.77 -14.12
CA ASP A 126 16.93 -4.35 -15.44
C ASP A 126 18.25 -3.85 -15.99
N LEU A 127 19.26 -4.73 -16.06
CA LEU A 127 20.63 -4.40 -16.49
C LEU A 127 20.69 -3.85 -17.92
N GLN A 128 19.73 -4.22 -18.79
CA GLN A 128 19.70 -3.69 -20.16
C GLN A 128 19.25 -2.24 -20.21
N THR A 129 18.35 -1.84 -19.31
CA THR A 129 17.68 -0.53 -19.37
C THR A 129 18.06 0.41 -18.22
N GLY A 130 18.67 -0.10 -17.15
CA GLY A 130 18.93 0.62 -15.89
C GLY A 130 17.67 0.92 -15.08
N LYS A 131 16.50 0.42 -15.49
CA LYS A 131 15.21 0.78 -14.90
C LYS A 131 14.85 -0.10 -13.72
N MET A 132 14.14 0.47 -12.76
CA MET A 132 13.56 -0.26 -11.65
C MET A 132 12.20 -0.82 -12.07
N ARG A 133 12.02 -2.12 -11.94
CA ARG A 133 10.80 -2.83 -12.29
C ARG A 133 10.21 -3.50 -11.08
N VAL A 134 8.90 -3.71 -11.11
CA VAL A 134 8.14 -4.40 -10.06
C VAL A 134 7.21 -5.42 -10.69
N GLY A 135 7.05 -6.59 -10.08
CA GLY A 135 6.09 -7.54 -10.61
C GLY A 135 5.70 -8.64 -9.64
N PRO A 136 4.56 -9.29 -9.89
CA PRO A 136 4.19 -10.47 -9.13
C PRO A 136 5.12 -11.64 -9.41
N VAL A 137 5.40 -12.41 -8.37
CA VAL A 137 6.05 -13.71 -8.48
C VAL A 137 5.25 -14.71 -7.67
N ALA A 138 5.00 -15.88 -8.26
CA ALA A 138 4.51 -17.04 -7.53
C ALA A 138 5.66 -17.98 -7.20
N LEU A 139 5.90 -18.20 -5.90
CA LEU A 139 6.81 -19.21 -5.39
C LEU A 139 6.01 -20.46 -4.97
N ARG A 140 6.21 -21.59 -5.65
CA ARG A 140 5.57 -22.86 -5.33
C ARG A 140 6.57 -24.00 -5.34
N ARG A 141 6.75 -24.66 -4.18
CA ARG A 141 7.67 -25.81 -4.00
C ARG A 141 9.09 -25.50 -4.51
N GLY A 142 9.61 -24.32 -4.15
CA GLY A 142 10.93 -23.87 -4.57
C GLY A 142 11.04 -23.48 -6.04
N ARG A 143 9.91 -23.29 -6.75
CA ARG A 143 9.87 -22.79 -8.14
C ARG A 143 9.22 -21.42 -8.24
N ALA A 144 9.87 -20.48 -8.91
CA ALA A 144 9.37 -19.18 -9.30
C ALA A 144 8.66 -19.23 -10.65
N SER A 145 7.62 -18.40 -10.77
CA SER A 145 6.97 -18.08 -12.03
C SER A 145 6.46 -16.65 -11.98
N LEU A 146 6.71 -15.87 -13.04
CA LEU A 146 6.06 -14.57 -13.22
C LEU A 146 4.59 -14.81 -13.52
N THR A 147 3.69 -14.23 -12.71
CA THR A 147 2.25 -14.39 -12.96
C THR A 147 1.68 -13.30 -13.85
N GLN A 148 2.40 -12.18 -14.01
CA GLN A 148 2.07 -11.04 -14.87
C GLN A 148 3.36 -10.34 -15.34
N THR A 149 3.25 -9.49 -16.34
CA THR A 149 4.34 -8.63 -16.81
C THR A 149 4.83 -7.70 -15.71
N THR A 150 6.14 -7.49 -15.63
CA THR A 150 6.72 -6.50 -14.71
C THR A 150 6.41 -5.08 -15.18
N LEU A 151 6.10 -4.20 -14.23
CA LEU A 151 5.76 -2.81 -14.45
C LEU A 151 6.97 -1.92 -14.15
N HIS A 152 6.96 -0.71 -14.67
CA HIS A 152 7.92 0.33 -14.30
C HIS A 152 7.64 0.79 -12.86
N ALA A 153 8.63 0.75 -11.97
CA ALA A 153 8.42 1.04 -10.54
C ALA A 153 8.35 2.55 -10.24
N LEU A 154 9.07 3.37 -11.03
CA LEU A 154 9.04 4.82 -10.92
C LEU A 154 7.90 5.39 -11.78
N PRO A 155 7.02 6.25 -11.23
CA PRO A 155 6.01 6.92 -12.01
C PRO A 155 6.68 7.88 -13.01
N HIS A 156 6.09 8.02 -14.20
CA HIS A 156 6.60 9.02 -15.14
C HIS A 156 6.44 10.42 -14.56
N ALA A 157 7.41 11.30 -14.84
CA ALA A 157 7.28 12.71 -14.50
C ALA A 157 5.96 13.23 -15.09
N THR A 158 5.05 13.70 -14.24
CA THR A 158 3.87 14.44 -14.70
C THR A 158 4.36 15.68 -15.44
N ASP A 159 3.86 15.90 -16.66
CA ASP A 159 4.16 17.07 -17.49
C ASP A 159 4.07 18.37 -16.67
N GLY A 160 5.21 18.90 -16.22
CA GLY A 160 5.26 20.08 -15.34
C GLY A 160 6.47 20.13 -14.41
N GLY A 161 7.09 18.99 -14.10
CA GLY A 161 8.43 18.98 -13.51
C GLY A 161 9.47 19.19 -14.59
N ALA A 162 10.34 20.20 -14.46
CA ALA A 162 11.51 20.28 -15.32
C ALA A 162 12.24 18.93 -15.26
N PRO A 163 12.65 18.33 -16.40
CA PRO A 163 13.52 17.16 -16.34
C PRO A 163 14.69 17.53 -15.42
N SER A 164 14.99 16.66 -14.46
CA SER A 164 16.12 16.89 -13.56
C SER A 164 17.31 17.30 -14.44
N ALA A 165 18.01 18.37 -14.06
CA ALA A 165 19.14 18.92 -14.84
C ALA A 165 20.33 17.92 -14.99
N TRP A 166 20.12 16.68 -14.57
CA TRP A 166 20.99 15.51 -14.64
C TRP A 166 20.66 14.60 -15.82
N SER A 167 19.90 15.07 -16.82
CA SER A 167 19.44 14.31 -17.99
C SER A 167 20.55 13.95 -19.01
N GLY A 168 21.74 13.58 -18.53
CA GLY A 168 22.90 13.18 -19.32
C GLY A 168 23.27 11.69 -19.25
N THR A 169 22.75 10.92 -18.29
CA THR A 169 23.11 9.51 -18.10
C THR A 169 21.88 8.59 -17.95
N PRO A 170 21.73 7.51 -18.73
CA PRO A 170 20.53 6.65 -18.73
C PRO A 170 20.30 5.74 -17.50
N ARG A 171 20.92 5.98 -16.33
CA ARG A 171 21.10 4.91 -15.32
C ARG A 171 20.95 5.36 -13.85
N ASP A 172 19.93 6.17 -13.50
CA ASP A 172 19.74 6.69 -12.13
C ASP A 172 18.37 6.35 -11.45
N GLU A 173 17.63 5.37 -11.96
CA GLU A 173 16.22 5.20 -11.56
C GLU A 173 15.97 4.69 -10.11
N MET A 174 16.86 3.87 -9.52
CA MET A 174 16.70 3.45 -8.12
C MET A 174 16.85 4.64 -7.16
N VAL A 175 17.80 5.53 -7.43
CA VAL A 175 18.02 6.77 -6.67
C VAL A 175 16.86 7.73 -6.90
N GLU A 176 16.37 7.87 -8.14
CA GLU A 176 15.16 8.66 -8.43
C GLU A 176 13.93 8.10 -7.71
N TRP A 177 13.78 6.78 -7.65
CA TRP A 177 12.68 6.12 -6.93
C TRP A 177 12.76 6.40 -5.43
N LEU A 178 13.95 6.28 -4.83
CA LEU A 178 14.17 6.62 -3.41
C LEU A 178 13.92 8.11 -3.14
N ALA A 179 14.36 9.00 -4.04
CA ALA A 179 14.14 10.43 -3.93
C ALA A 179 12.66 10.79 -4.01
N GLU A 180 11.91 10.16 -4.91
CA GLU A 180 10.46 10.38 -5.05
C GLU A 180 9.69 9.83 -3.83
N LEU A 181 10.07 8.66 -3.31
CA LEU A 181 9.50 8.15 -2.05
C LEU A 181 9.77 9.13 -0.90
N GLY A 182 11.02 9.59 -0.76
CA GLY A 182 11.42 10.58 0.23
C GLY A 182 10.64 11.89 0.12
N ARG A 183 10.44 12.38 -1.10
CA ARG A 183 9.64 13.59 -1.38
C ARG A 183 8.17 13.42 -0.99
N ARG A 184 7.56 12.25 -1.28
CA ARG A 184 6.16 11.96 -0.91
C ARG A 184 5.99 11.83 0.60
N LEU A 185 6.97 11.24 1.30
CA LEU A 185 7.01 11.17 2.76
C LEU A 185 7.16 12.56 3.38
N SER A 186 8.12 13.36 2.91
CA SER A 186 8.35 14.72 3.43
C SER A 186 7.17 15.64 3.20
N SER A 187 6.46 15.46 2.07
CA SER A 187 5.25 16.21 1.71
C SER A 187 3.97 15.64 2.36
N ARG A 188 4.09 14.61 3.21
CA ARG A 188 2.95 13.93 3.88
C ARG A 188 1.91 13.32 2.92
N ILE A 189 2.29 13.09 1.66
CA ILE A 189 1.47 12.31 0.72
C ILE A 189 1.39 10.88 1.23
N TYR A 190 2.53 10.31 1.63
CA TYR A 190 2.58 9.05 2.38
C TYR A 190 2.95 9.30 3.83
N VAL A 191 2.47 8.42 4.71
CA VAL A 191 2.65 8.54 6.16
C VAL A 191 2.96 7.17 6.76
N ALA A 192 3.66 7.17 7.89
CA ALA A 192 3.78 6.00 8.74
C ALA A 192 2.48 5.82 9.54
N GLU A 193 1.80 4.68 9.37
CA GLU A 193 0.59 4.28 10.09
C GLU A 193 0.43 2.75 10.02
N THR A 194 -0.55 2.19 10.73
CA THR A 194 -0.88 0.76 10.61
C THR A 194 -1.42 0.46 9.22
N LEU A 195 -0.78 -0.46 8.49
CA LEU A 195 -1.20 -0.86 7.16
C LEU A 195 -2.55 -1.56 7.18
N VAL A 196 -2.78 -2.43 8.18
CA VAL A 196 -4.09 -2.99 8.49
C VAL A 196 -4.72 -2.16 9.61
N PRO A 197 -5.92 -1.57 9.40
CA PRO A 197 -6.56 -0.71 10.39
C PRO A 197 -6.70 -1.41 11.76
N ARG A 198 -6.09 -0.79 12.79
CA ARG A 198 -6.10 -1.23 14.21
C ARG A 198 -5.24 -2.43 14.55
N GLU A 199 -4.40 -2.88 13.64
CA GLU A 199 -3.40 -3.91 13.91
C GLU A 199 -2.03 -3.25 14.10
N ALA A 200 -1.68 -2.97 15.37
CA ALA A 200 -0.48 -2.22 15.74
C ALA A 200 0.82 -2.84 15.19
N GLN A 201 0.86 -4.17 15.11
CA GLN A 201 1.98 -4.93 14.55
C GLN A 201 2.19 -4.71 13.05
N THR A 202 1.24 -4.07 12.36
CA THR A 202 1.33 -3.77 10.92
C THR A 202 1.79 -2.33 10.63
N MET A 203 2.43 -1.67 11.60
CA MET A 203 3.00 -0.33 11.41
C MET A 203 3.96 -0.32 10.21
N GLY A 204 3.74 0.60 9.28
CA GLY A 204 4.55 0.72 8.08
C GLY A 204 4.30 2.03 7.33
N ILE A 205 4.97 2.19 6.18
CA ILE A 205 4.71 3.32 5.28
C ILE A 205 3.48 2.97 4.43
N SER A 206 2.37 3.65 4.68
CA SER A 206 1.12 3.47 3.93
C SER A 206 1.20 4.17 2.58
N LEU A 207 1.06 3.40 1.50
CA LEU A 207 1.08 3.91 0.13
C LEU A 207 -0.28 4.48 -0.32
N PHE A 208 -1.32 4.40 0.53
CA PHE A 208 -2.56 5.13 0.29
C PHE A 208 -2.32 6.64 0.50
N PRO A 209 -2.39 7.47 -0.55
CA PRO A 209 -2.04 8.87 -0.41
C PRO A 209 -3.02 9.61 0.52
N ARG A 210 -2.48 10.49 1.36
CA ARG A 210 -3.22 11.35 2.29
C ARG A 210 -3.49 12.75 1.75
N LEU A 211 -2.70 13.19 0.77
CA LEU A 211 -2.77 14.49 0.14
C LEU A 211 -2.47 14.39 -1.36
N GLY A 212 -2.83 15.43 -2.11
CA GLY A 212 -2.59 15.57 -3.54
C GLY A 212 -3.82 15.22 -4.39
N ASP A 213 -3.67 15.34 -5.71
CA ASP A 213 -4.77 15.35 -6.69
C ASP A 213 -5.53 14.02 -6.82
N ARG A 214 -5.10 12.98 -6.10
CA ARG A 214 -5.72 11.65 -6.09
C ARG A 214 -6.43 11.32 -4.80
N VAL A 215 -6.51 12.29 -3.91
CA VAL A 215 -7.28 12.19 -2.68
C VAL A 215 -8.53 13.01 -2.87
N SER A 216 -9.70 12.37 -2.76
CA SER A 216 -10.96 13.09 -2.68
C SER A 216 -11.30 13.38 -1.22
N GLU A 217 -11.97 14.50 -1.00
CA GLU A 217 -12.52 14.89 0.29
C GLU A 217 -13.95 15.43 0.09
N ALA A 218 -14.86 15.03 0.98
CA ALA A 218 -16.18 15.62 1.10
C ALA A 218 -16.60 15.71 2.56
N VAL A 219 -17.28 16.80 2.92
CA VAL A 219 -17.86 16.98 4.26
C VAL A 219 -19.37 17.12 4.13
N THR A 220 -20.13 16.26 4.82
CA THR A 220 -21.59 16.31 4.87
C THR A 220 -22.04 16.31 6.33
N ARG A 221 -22.73 17.38 6.77
CA ARG A 221 -23.21 17.54 8.16
C ARG A 221 -22.11 17.28 9.23
N GLY A 222 -20.88 17.75 8.96
CA GLY A 222 -19.73 17.55 9.85
C GLY A 222 -19.05 16.18 9.75
N ILE A 223 -19.59 15.22 8.98
CA ILE A 223 -18.89 13.97 8.68
C ILE A 223 -17.99 14.19 7.48
N CYS A 224 -16.68 14.04 7.69
CA CYS A 224 -15.65 14.14 6.66
C CYS A 224 -15.32 12.73 6.15
N VAL A 225 -15.35 12.57 4.83
CA VAL A 225 -14.89 11.37 4.13
C VAL A 225 -13.71 11.76 3.24
N THR A 226 -12.58 11.07 3.41
CA THR A 226 -11.46 11.13 2.47
C THR A 226 -11.25 9.76 1.83
N ALA A 227 -10.93 9.75 0.55
CA ALA A 227 -10.74 8.52 -0.21
C ALA A 227 -9.53 8.60 -1.15
N SER A 228 -8.84 7.48 -1.30
CA SER A 228 -7.69 7.34 -2.20
C SER A 228 -7.54 5.89 -2.66
N ALA A 229 -6.78 5.67 -3.73
CA ALA A 229 -6.53 4.36 -4.29
C ALA A 229 -5.05 4.12 -4.62
N ILE A 230 -4.69 2.83 -4.73
CA ILE A 230 -3.41 2.33 -5.20
C ILE A 230 -3.62 1.16 -6.15
N PHE A 231 -2.67 0.91 -7.05
CA PHE A 231 -2.62 -0.33 -7.82
C PHE A 231 -1.72 -1.35 -7.12
N ALA A 232 -2.25 -2.55 -6.91
CA ALA A 232 -1.57 -3.69 -6.31
C ALA A 232 -1.15 -4.67 -7.43
N PRO A 233 0.08 -4.55 -7.97
CA PRO A 233 0.53 -5.32 -9.13
C PRO A 233 0.56 -6.82 -8.85
N GLU A 234 0.75 -7.23 -7.59
CA GLU A 234 0.80 -8.63 -7.23
C GLU A 234 -0.56 -9.35 -7.30
N GLN A 235 -1.63 -8.58 -7.50
CA GLN A 235 -3.00 -9.06 -7.65
C GLN A 235 -3.64 -8.62 -8.97
N GLY A 236 -3.02 -7.69 -9.69
CA GLY A 236 -3.63 -7.01 -10.84
C GLY A 236 -4.93 -6.29 -10.46
N ARG A 237 -4.98 -5.71 -9.25
CA ARG A 237 -6.20 -5.08 -8.69
C ARG A 237 -5.92 -3.71 -8.13
N ILE A 238 -6.96 -2.89 -8.09
CA ILE A 238 -6.93 -1.61 -7.41
C ILE A 238 -7.44 -1.81 -5.99
N MET A 239 -6.69 -1.29 -5.03
CA MET A 239 -7.13 -1.18 -3.66
C MET A 239 -7.48 0.29 -3.37
N TYR A 240 -8.46 0.51 -2.52
CA TYR A 240 -8.81 1.84 -2.05
C TYR A 240 -8.92 1.88 -0.54
N SER A 241 -8.67 3.05 0.02
CA SER A 241 -8.84 3.37 1.43
C SER A 241 -9.88 4.47 1.54
N ILE A 242 -10.95 4.23 2.31
CA ILE A 242 -11.93 5.24 2.69
C ILE A 242 -11.80 5.50 4.19
N ARG A 243 -11.72 6.78 4.55
CA ARG A 243 -11.48 7.26 5.90
C ARG A 243 -12.61 8.20 6.29
N ILE A 244 -13.24 7.92 7.43
CA ILE A 244 -14.46 8.59 7.87
C ILE A 244 -14.27 9.07 9.29
N ARG A 245 -14.60 10.33 9.56
CA ARG A 245 -14.60 10.89 10.91
C ARG A 245 -15.66 11.97 11.07
N LEU A 246 -16.17 12.12 12.28
CA LEU A 246 -16.96 13.30 12.65
C LEU A 246 -15.99 14.40 13.07
N LEU A 247 -16.03 15.53 12.36
CA LEU A 247 -15.21 16.71 12.64
C LEU A 247 -15.63 17.31 13.99
N ARG A 248 -14.66 17.71 14.81
CA ARG A 248 -14.93 18.53 15.99
C ARG A 248 -15.38 19.92 15.55
N HIS A 249 -16.18 20.57 16.38
CA HIS A 249 -16.75 21.88 16.07
C HIS A 249 -15.70 23.00 15.92
N ASP A 250 -14.49 22.81 16.45
CA ASP A 250 -13.36 23.74 16.35
C ASP A 250 -12.48 23.50 15.09
N GLU A 251 -12.76 22.47 14.31
CA GLU A 251 -12.07 22.17 13.06
C GLU A 251 -12.73 22.87 11.85
N PRO A 252 -12.00 23.08 10.74
CA PRO A 252 -12.59 23.53 9.48
C PRO A 252 -13.75 22.62 9.05
N HIS A 253 -14.88 23.21 8.68
CA HIS A 253 -16.14 22.51 8.36
C HIS A 253 -16.77 21.72 9.53
N GLY A 254 -16.21 21.84 10.73
CA GLY A 254 -16.80 21.38 11.97
C GLY A 254 -18.11 22.11 12.28
N LEU A 255 -19.07 21.38 12.83
CA LEU A 255 -20.37 21.90 13.25
C LEU A 255 -20.60 21.49 14.70
N THR A 256 -21.34 22.25 15.50
CA THR A 256 -21.81 21.77 16.81
C THR A 256 -22.87 20.68 16.66
N SER A 257 -23.18 19.94 17.74
CA SER A 257 -24.25 18.95 17.75
C SER A 257 -25.61 19.52 17.36
N GLU A 258 -25.88 20.77 17.75
CA GLU A 258 -27.14 21.46 17.47
C GLU A 258 -27.22 21.84 15.99
N GLN A 259 -26.12 22.32 15.41
CA GLN A 259 -26.04 22.71 13.99
C GLN A 259 -26.20 21.52 13.05
N ARG A 260 -25.55 20.39 13.37
CA ARG A 260 -25.66 19.17 12.55
C ARG A 260 -26.88 18.31 12.92
N GLY A 261 -27.51 18.55 14.06
CA GLY A 261 -28.71 17.86 14.55
C GLY A 261 -28.45 16.47 15.16
N PHE A 262 -27.21 16.16 15.57
CA PHE A 262 -26.85 14.90 16.23
C PHE A 262 -25.51 14.99 16.96
N SER A 263 -25.36 14.26 18.07
CA SER A 263 -24.07 14.09 18.75
C SER A 263 -23.28 12.91 18.17
N THR A 264 -23.98 11.85 17.78
CA THR A 264 -23.41 10.65 17.12
C THR A 264 -24.20 10.31 15.86
N ALA A 265 -23.55 9.59 14.94
CA ALA A 265 -24.22 9.04 13.76
C ALA A 265 -23.64 7.68 13.41
N GLN A 266 -24.50 6.71 13.12
CA GLN A 266 -24.08 5.35 12.80
C GLN A 266 -24.26 5.02 11.32
N LEU A 267 -23.23 4.42 10.73
CA LEU A 267 -23.24 3.96 9.35
C LEU A 267 -24.28 2.85 9.17
N ARG A 268 -25.15 2.97 8.17
CA ARG A 268 -26.21 2.00 7.86
C ARG A 268 -25.92 1.18 6.60
N ALA A 269 -25.58 1.85 5.51
CA ALA A 269 -25.46 1.26 4.18
C ALA A 269 -24.55 2.09 3.29
N ARG A 270 -24.19 1.53 2.14
CA ARG A 270 -23.38 2.19 1.11
C ARG A 270 -24.04 2.06 -0.26
N HIS A 271 -23.83 3.07 -1.09
CA HIS A 271 -24.13 3.06 -2.52
C HIS A 271 -22.91 3.60 -3.26
N TRP A 272 -22.26 2.76 -4.06
CA TRP A 272 -21.15 3.14 -4.93
C TRP A 272 -21.59 3.28 -6.36
N VAL A 273 -20.98 4.25 -7.04
CA VAL A 273 -21.04 4.46 -8.48
C VAL A 273 -19.62 4.35 -9.00
N ILE A 274 -19.38 3.36 -9.84
CA ILE A 274 -18.06 3.08 -10.42
C ILE A 274 -18.18 3.31 -11.92
N THR A 275 -17.41 4.26 -12.45
CA THR A 275 -17.44 4.61 -13.88
C THR A 275 -16.18 4.11 -14.56
N ASP A 276 -16.32 3.26 -15.58
CA ASP A 276 -15.18 2.76 -16.37
C ASP A 276 -14.66 3.82 -17.37
N PRO A 277 -13.53 3.59 -18.08
CA PRO A 277 -12.96 4.58 -19.00
C PRO A 277 -13.82 4.85 -20.25
N SER A 278 -14.79 3.97 -20.54
CA SER A 278 -15.76 4.18 -21.63
C SER A 278 -16.94 5.06 -21.19
N GLY A 279 -17.03 5.39 -19.89
CA GLY A 279 -18.13 6.14 -19.29
C GLY A 279 -19.28 5.27 -18.79
N LYS A 280 -19.16 3.93 -18.84
CA LYS A 280 -20.19 3.03 -18.32
C LYS A 280 -20.17 3.03 -16.79
N GLN A 281 -21.34 3.13 -16.17
CA GLN A 281 -21.50 3.13 -14.72
C GLN A 281 -22.04 1.80 -14.20
N ASP A 282 -21.39 1.27 -13.16
CA ASP A 282 -21.86 0.15 -12.36
C ASP A 282 -22.23 0.66 -10.95
N HIS A 283 -23.40 0.23 -10.47
CA HIS A 283 -23.95 0.64 -9.17
C HIS A 283 -23.86 -0.51 -8.18
N VAL A 284 -23.31 -0.26 -6.99
CA VAL A 284 -23.16 -1.27 -5.92
C VAL A 284 -23.86 -0.78 -4.66
N HIS A 285 -24.92 -1.45 -4.26
CA HIS A 285 -25.63 -1.20 -3.01
C HIS A 285 -25.33 -2.30 -2.00
N GLY A 286 -25.22 -1.96 -0.72
CA GLY A 286 -25.11 -2.97 0.34
C GLY A 286 -25.14 -2.39 1.74
N ASP A 287 -25.46 -3.24 2.72
CA ASP A 287 -25.44 -2.86 4.13
C ASP A 287 -24.01 -2.76 4.67
N GLY A 288 -23.80 -1.80 5.58
CA GLY A 288 -22.50 -1.57 6.19
C GLY A 288 -21.39 -1.26 5.18
N VAL A 289 -20.15 -1.36 5.63
CA VAL A 289 -18.94 -1.40 4.78
C VAL A 289 -18.06 -2.54 5.25
N VAL A 290 -17.82 -3.54 4.39
CA VAL A 290 -17.04 -4.76 4.74
C VAL A 290 -17.47 -5.46 6.04
N GLY A 291 -18.77 -5.41 6.36
CA GLY A 291 -19.34 -5.96 7.60
C GLY A 291 -19.31 -5.03 8.82
N MET A 292 -18.80 -3.81 8.65
CA MET A 292 -18.64 -2.79 9.69
C MET A 292 -19.77 -1.75 9.63
N TYR A 293 -20.17 -1.24 10.80
CA TYR A 293 -21.25 -0.28 11.02
C TYR A 293 -20.82 0.80 12.04
N PRO A 294 -19.68 1.48 11.85
CA PRO A 294 -19.11 2.37 12.86
C PRO A 294 -20.10 3.42 13.33
N LEU A 295 -20.18 3.60 14.65
CA LEU A 295 -20.89 4.72 15.26
C LEU A 295 -19.90 5.86 15.51
N LEU A 296 -20.04 6.95 14.77
CA LEU A 296 -19.14 8.10 14.84
C LEU A 296 -19.52 9.03 16.01
N ARG A 297 -18.50 9.60 16.65
CA ARG A 297 -18.58 10.65 17.66
C ARG A 297 -17.45 11.65 17.45
N GLU A 298 -17.52 12.82 18.07
CA GLU A 298 -16.38 13.73 18.06
C GLU A 298 -15.15 13.06 18.68
N GLY A 299 -14.02 13.13 17.98
CA GLY A 299 -12.75 12.53 18.39
C GLY A 299 -12.63 11.01 18.19
N GLY A 300 -13.67 10.30 17.74
CA GLY A 300 -13.57 8.85 17.60
C GLY A 300 -14.81 8.15 17.04
N TRP A 301 -14.90 6.86 17.30
CA TRP A 301 -15.99 6.01 16.84
C TRP A 301 -16.14 4.78 17.74
N ARG A 302 -17.16 3.95 17.50
CA ARG A 302 -17.36 2.65 18.15
C ARG A 302 -17.36 1.54 17.10
N ASP A 303 -16.64 0.46 17.39
CA ASP A 303 -16.40 -0.66 16.50
C ASP A 303 -17.59 -1.60 16.33
N ASP A 304 -18.70 -1.08 15.85
CA ASP A 304 -19.91 -1.86 15.67
C ASP A 304 -19.78 -2.71 14.39
N GLN A 305 -20.05 -4.01 14.50
CA GLN A 305 -19.90 -4.98 13.41
C GLN A 305 -21.15 -5.84 13.27
N GLN A 306 -21.41 -6.38 12.09
CA GLN A 306 -22.49 -7.37 11.94
C GLN A 306 -22.17 -8.66 12.71
N SER A 307 -23.21 -9.27 13.26
CA SER A 307 -23.16 -10.60 13.85
C SER A 307 -22.70 -11.63 12.81
N ARG A 308 -21.97 -12.65 13.27
CA ARG A 308 -21.59 -13.82 12.44
C ARG A 308 -22.81 -14.59 11.91
N SER A 309 -23.96 -14.47 12.57
CA SER A 309 -25.22 -15.07 12.13
C SER A 309 -26.00 -14.22 11.14
N ALA A 310 -25.55 -12.99 10.85
CA ALA A 310 -26.20 -12.11 9.89
C ALA A 310 -25.82 -12.53 8.46
N GLY A 311 -26.78 -12.40 7.53
CA GLY A 311 -26.52 -12.55 6.11
C GLY A 311 -25.66 -11.40 5.55
N HIS A 312 -25.36 -11.47 4.25
CA HIS A 312 -24.62 -10.41 3.55
C HIS A 312 -25.50 -9.20 3.15
N ALA A 313 -26.81 -9.28 3.38
CA ALA A 313 -27.78 -8.25 3.04
C ALA A 313 -28.98 -8.30 3.99
N ASN A 314 -29.69 -7.17 4.07
CA ASN A 314 -30.81 -6.90 4.98
C ASN A 314 -30.44 -7.08 6.45
N VAL A 315 -29.27 -6.58 6.86
CA VAL A 315 -28.81 -6.64 8.26
C VAL A 315 -29.69 -5.74 9.11
N THR A 316 -30.32 -6.31 10.15
CA THR A 316 -31.18 -5.56 11.07
C THR A 316 -30.35 -4.85 12.16
N PRO A 317 -30.88 -3.80 12.81
CA PRO A 317 -30.19 -3.12 13.92
C PRO A 317 -29.78 -4.06 15.07
N GLU A 318 -30.55 -5.10 15.34
CA GLU A 318 -30.27 -6.11 16.38
C GLU A 318 -29.08 -7.00 16.00
N GLN A 319 -28.88 -7.20 14.70
CA GLN A 319 -27.76 -7.97 14.16
C GLN A 319 -26.45 -7.16 14.12
N VAL A 320 -26.49 -5.85 14.36
CA VAL A 320 -25.27 -5.04 14.55
C VAL A 320 -24.87 -5.08 16.03
N ILE A 321 -23.67 -5.59 16.29
CA ILE A 321 -23.11 -5.82 17.62
C ILE A 321 -22.17 -4.67 17.98
N PRO A 322 -22.44 -3.92 19.07
CA PRO A 322 -21.54 -2.86 19.52
C PRO A 322 -20.16 -3.39 19.94
N GLY A 323 -19.12 -2.73 19.47
CA GLY A 323 -17.73 -3.05 19.84
C GLY A 323 -17.10 -2.03 20.77
N ALA A 324 -15.77 -2.05 20.81
CA ALA A 324 -14.98 -1.14 21.64
C ALA A 324 -15.01 0.31 21.10
N PRO A 325 -14.88 1.33 21.96
CA PRO A 325 -14.60 2.68 21.50
C PRO A 325 -13.20 2.74 20.86
N CYS A 326 -13.09 3.50 19.79
CA CYS A 326 -11.86 3.81 19.08
C CYS A 326 -11.70 5.33 19.00
N GLU A 327 -10.46 5.80 19.01
CA GLU A 327 -10.13 7.21 18.82
C GLU A 327 -9.80 7.51 17.35
N GLY A 328 -9.94 8.77 16.97
CA GLY A 328 -9.60 9.28 15.65
C GLY A 328 -10.55 8.84 14.55
N THR A 329 -9.97 8.33 13.46
CA THR A 329 -10.66 8.14 12.18
C THR A 329 -11.00 6.67 11.97
N PHE A 330 -12.23 6.39 11.53
CA PHE A 330 -12.59 5.07 11.03
C PHE A 330 -11.96 4.88 9.65
N ILE A 331 -11.23 3.78 9.45
CA ILE A 331 -10.57 3.46 8.18
C ILE A 331 -11.06 2.09 7.76
N TYR A 332 -11.51 1.96 6.52
CA TYR A 332 -11.62 0.66 5.89
C TYR A 332 -10.97 0.68 4.51
N GLN A 333 -10.36 -0.45 4.19
CA GLN A 333 -9.67 -0.66 2.92
C GLN A 333 -10.31 -1.84 2.20
N SER A 334 -10.42 -1.73 0.90
CA SER A 334 -11.14 -2.69 0.06
C SER A 334 -10.57 -2.65 -1.36
N MET A 335 -11.11 -3.49 -2.24
CA MET A 335 -10.70 -3.61 -3.63
C MET A 335 -11.84 -3.16 -4.54
N SER A 336 -11.51 -2.48 -5.62
CA SER A 336 -12.46 -2.18 -6.69
C SER A 336 -12.30 -3.15 -7.87
N GLY A 337 -13.24 -3.04 -8.82
CA GLY A 337 -13.13 -3.68 -10.13
C GLY A 337 -12.11 -2.96 -11.04
N PRO A 338 -12.34 -2.94 -12.36
CA PRO A 338 -11.40 -2.38 -13.32
C PRO A 338 -11.19 -0.87 -13.14
N SER A 339 -10.24 -0.31 -13.90
CA SER A 339 -9.88 1.10 -13.87
C SER A 339 -11.07 2.04 -14.09
N GLY A 340 -11.02 3.26 -13.56
CA GLY A 340 -12.09 4.23 -13.73
C GLY A 340 -12.10 5.34 -12.69
N THR A 341 -13.30 5.80 -12.34
CA THR A 341 -13.56 6.66 -11.17
C THR A 341 -14.47 5.94 -10.19
N PHE A 342 -14.28 6.23 -8.91
CA PHE A 342 -15.10 5.70 -7.82
C PHE A 342 -15.71 6.86 -7.04
N GLU A 343 -17.03 6.84 -6.86
CA GLU A 343 -17.76 7.80 -6.02
C GLU A 343 -18.97 7.13 -5.37
N GLY A 344 -19.72 7.91 -4.58
CA GLY A 344 -21.02 7.47 -4.10
C GLY A 344 -21.40 8.09 -2.78
N GLU A 345 -22.18 7.36 -2.00
CA GLU A 345 -22.77 7.82 -0.77
C GLU A 345 -22.78 6.73 0.30
N ILE A 346 -22.62 7.14 1.55
CA ILE A 346 -22.76 6.29 2.73
C ILE A 346 -23.95 6.80 3.51
N ALA A 347 -24.93 5.93 3.74
CA ALA A 347 -26.09 6.26 4.55
C ALA A 347 -25.72 6.22 6.04
N PHE A 348 -26.09 7.28 6.76
CA PHE A 348 -25.93 7.41 8.21
C PHE A 348 -27.26 7.70 8.89
N VAL A 349 -27.42 7.18 10.10
CA VAL A 349 -28.57 7.47 10.96
C VAL A 349 -28.08 8.23 12.20
N PRO A 350 -28.66 9.41 12.53
CA PRO A 350 -28.42 10.09 13.80
C PRO A 350 -28.68 9.19 15.01
N GLY A 351 -27.80 9.22 16.01
CA GLY A 351 -27.86 8.31 17.16
C GLY A 351 -27.21 6.97 16.85
N SER A 352 -27.91 5.87 17.14
CA SER A 352 -27.51 4.52 16.77
C SER A 352 -28.59 3.85 15.91
N LEU A 353 -28.27 2.75 15.23
CA LEU A 353 -29.24 2.01 14.44
C LEU A 353 -30.41 1.47 15.27
N ARG A 354 -30.17 1.15 16.56
CA ARG A 354 -31.20 0.63 17.48
C ARG A 354 -32.03 1.75 18.11
N GLU A 355 -31.42 2.91 18.31
CA GLU A 355 -32.03 4.09 18.93
C GLU A 355 -31.75 5.31 18.06
N PRO A 356 -32.45 5.44 16.91
CA PRO A 356 -32.26 6.56 16.01
C PRO A 356 -32.85 7.84 16.60
N THR A 357 -32.10 8.93 16.54
CA THR A 357 -32.54 10.25 17.04
C THR A 357 -33.01 11.18 15.91
N GLY A 358 -33.02 10.70 14.67
CA GLY A 358 -33.39 11.49 13.50
C GLY A 358 -33.44 10.64 12.23
N ALA A 359 -33.83 11.27 11.12
CA ALA A 359 -33.91 10.60 9.82
C ALA A 359 -32.52 10.25 9.26
N GLU A 360 -32.47 9.15 8.50
CA GLU A 360 -31.31 8.77 7.72
C GLU A 360 -30.91 9.89 6.75
N PHE A 361 -29.60 10.03 6.51
CA PHE A 361 -29.06 10.97 5.53
C PHE A 361 -27.85 10.37 4.81
N ALA A 362 -27.67 10.77 3.56
CA ALA A 362 -26.51 10.39 2.76
C ALA A 362 -25.31 11.28 3.07
N VAL A 363 -24.15 10.66 3.28
CA VAL A 363 -22.84 11.31 3.37
C VAL A 363 -22.11 11.05 2.06
N ARG A 364 -21.75 12.13 1.36
CA ARG A 364 -21.09 12.04 0.06
C ARG A 364 -19.67 11.48 0.19
N VAL A 365 -19.31 10.61 -0.75
CA VAL A 365 -17.94 10.22 -1.07
C VAL A 365 -17.61 10.85 -2.42
N ALA A 366 -16.78 11.89 -2.41
CA ALA A 366 -16.39 12.60 -3.62
C ALA A 366 -15.62 11.67 -4.58
N PRO A 367 -15.75 11.90 -5.91
CA PRO A 367 -15.08 11.07 -6.90
C PRO A 367 -13.56 11.09 -6.72
N PHE A 368 -12.96 9.90 -6.71
CA PHE A 368 -11.51 9.70 -6.74
C PHE A 368 -11.12 8.75 -7.87
N PRO A 369 -9.92 8.91 -8.44
CA PRO A 369 -9.47 8.05 -9.51
C PRO A 369 -9.14 6.66 -8.96
N ILE A 370 -9.66 5.64 -9.65
CA ILE A 370 -9.18 4.27 -9.58
C ILE A 370 -8.53 3.96 -10.93
N SER A 371 -7.55 4.77 -11.37
CA SER A 371 -6.85 4.57 -12.63
C SER A 371 -5.74 3.52 -12.51
N VAL A 372 -5.48 2.77 -13.58
CA VAL A 372 -4.45 1.70 -13.66
C VAL A 372 -3.23 2.16 -14.46
N SER A 373 -3.09 3.45 -14.75
CA SER A 373 -1.93 3.89 -15.51
C SER A 373 -0.68 3.54 -14.70
N GLU A 374 0.20 2.67 -15.21
CA GLU A 374 1.49 2.35 -14.57
C GLU A 374 2.33 3.61 -14.31
N ARG A 375 1.99 4.69 -15.02
CA ARG A 375 2.58 6.03 -14.93
C ARG A 375 2.23 6.74 -13.62
N ASP A 376 1.25 6.24 -12.88
CA ASP A 376 0.61 6.97 -11.80
C ASP A 376 1.18 6.63 -10.43
N PHE A 377 1.58 5.39 -10.16
CA PHE A 377 1.99 4.95 -8.84
C PHE A 377 3.51 4.86 -8.73
N ILE A 378 4.02 5.28 -7.56
CA ILE A 378 5.28 4.73 -7.10
C ILE A 378 4.93 3.38 -6.46
N PHE A 379 5.54 2.34 -6.98
CA PHE A 379 5.24 0.97 -6.57
C PHE A 379 6.07 0.50 -5.40
#